data_AF-A0A7C5QDK3-F1
#
_entry.id   AF-A0A7C5QDK3-F1
#
_cell.length_a   1.000
_cell.length_b   1.000
_cell.length_c   1.000
_cell.angle_alpha   90.00
_cell.angle_beta   90.00
_cell.angle_gamma   90.00
#
_symmetry.space_group_name_H-M   'P 1'
#
loop_
_entity.id
_entity.type
_entity.pdbx_description
1 polymer ?
#
loop_
_entity_poly.entity_id
_entity_poly.type
_entity_poly.pdbx_seq_one_letter_code
_entity_poly.pdbx_strand_id
1 'polypeptide(L)'
;MTQIYRGLQNCIPGRGLNKHIPNGETFAETFRKMAEDKLFQELVKRSSLTMKQAETIFFDVMSHRDGVTLTAEQRAALRGVTKGSFIRTKQQALRNISKALFTLILLSYLGLVKLPEYQWFFRLSEAFEERDWEAVREFLTSLEG
;
A
#
# COMPACT_ATOMS: atom_id res chain seq x y z
N MET A 1 24.97 4.28 -6.33
CA MET A 1 24.29 4.90 -7.49
C MET A 1 23.33 3.89 -8.11
N THR A 2 22.26 3.57 -7.38
CA THR A 2 21.44 2.37 -7.67
C THR A 2 20.28 2.75 -8.58
N GLN A 3 20.12 2.02 -9.70
CA GLN A 3 19.06 2.17 -10.71
C GLN A 3 17.61 1.97 -10.19
N ILE A 4 17.40 1.96 -8.87
CA ILE A 4 16.09 1.74 -8.23
C ILE A 4 15.20 2.98 -8.35
N TYR A 5 15.80 4.18 -8.40
CA TYR A 5 15.07 5.42 -8.15
C TYR A 5 14.63 6.24 -9.38
N ARG A 6 14.96 5.84 -10.61
CA ARG A 6 14.55 6.55 -11.84
C ARG A 6 13.10 6.26 -12.26
N GLY A 7 12.47 5.19 -11.75
CA GLY A 7 11.09 4.81 -12.07
C GLY A 7 10.00 5.48 -11.20
N LEU A 8 10.38 6.06 -10.07
CA LEU A 8 9.43 6.57 -9.05
C LEU A 8 8.56 7.73 -9.53
N GLN A 9 9.02 8.51 -10.51
CA GLN A 9 8.26 9.65 -11.04
C GLN A 9 7.07 9.23 -11.92
N ASN A 10 7.10 8.02 -12.50
CA ASN A 10 6.09 7.57 -13.47
C ASN A 10 5.09 6.56 -12.92
N CYS A 11 5.38 5.90 -11.78
CA CYS A 11 4.59 4.77 -11.30
C CYS A 11 3.76 5.03 -10.03
N ILE A 12 3.94 6.17 -9.34
CA ILE A 12 3.20 6.42 -8.10
C ILE A 12 2.20 7.58 -8.25
N PRO A 13 0.90 7.27 -8.43
CA PRO A 13 -0.15 8.27 -8.39
C PRO A 13 -0.25 8.77 -6.94
N GLY A 14 -0.04 10.06 -6.72
CA GLY A 14 0.08 10.59 -5.37
C GLY A 14 -0.89 11.69 -5.01
N ARG A 15 -0.63 12.23 -3.81
CA ARG A 15 -1.50 13.04 -2.94
C ARG A 15 -2.69 12.25 -2.42
N GLY A 16 -2.44 11.46 -1.38
CA GLY A 16 -3.38 10.47 -0.87
C GLY A 16 -3.86 9.54 -1.99
N LEU A 17 -4.78 8.65 -1.68
CA LEU A 17 -5.57 7.96 -2.71
C LEU A 17 -6.57 8.95 -3.34
N ASN A 18 -6.15 10.15 -3.75
CA ASN A 18 -7.01 11.24 -4.20
C ASN A 18 -6.55 11.74 -5.58
N LYS A 19 -6.78 10.93 -6.63
CA LYS A 19 -7.17 11.39 -7.98
C LYS A 19 -7.97 10.30 -8.69
N HIS A 20 -9.00 10.78 -9.39
CA HIS A 20 -9.70 10.19 -10.53
C HIS A 20 -8.85 9.17 -11.29
N ILE A 21 -9.40 8.00 -11.60
CA ILE A 21 -8.79 7.10 -12.59
C ILE A 21 -8.48 7.94 -13.85
N PRO A 22 -7.23 7.99 -14.34
CA PRO A 22 -6.89 8.76 -15.54
C PRO A 22 -7.86 8.40 -16.67
N ASN A 23 -8.37 9.39 -17.42
CA ASN A 23 -9.35 9.16 -18.49
C ASN A 23 -8.92 7.99 -19.39
N GLY A 24 -9.66 6.88 -19.29
CA GLY A 24 -9.45 5.68 -20.11
C GLY A 24 -8.64 4.53 -19.48
N GLU A 25 -8.02 4.71 -18.30
CA GLU A 25 -7.34 3.60 -17.61
C GLU A 25 -8.32 2.79 -16.75
N THR A 26 -8.05 1.51 -16.56
CA THR A 26 -8.81 0.64 -15.65
C THR A 26 -8.12 0.50 -14.30
N PHE A 27 -8.87 0.13 -13.25
CA PHE A 27 -8.28 -0.21 -11.95
C PHE A 27 -7.19 -1.29 -12.06
N ALA A 28 -7.40 -2.28 -12.93
CA ALA A 28 -6.45 -3.37 -13.17
C ALA A 28 -5.12 -2.87 -13.78
N GLU A 29 -5.19 -1.94 -14.74
CA GLU A 29 -3.98 -1.33 -15.32
C GLU A 29 -3.23 -0.47 -14.32
N THR A 30 -3.96 0.28 -13.48
CA THR A 30 -3.37 1.08 -12.41
C THR A 30 -2.62 0.19 -11.42
N PHE A 31 -3.25 -0.91 -10.99
CA PHE A 31 -2.60 -1.86 -10.10
C PHE A 31 -1.40 -2.53 -10.75
N ARG A 32 -1.48 -2.91 -12.03
CA ARG A 32 -0.36 -3.52 -12.76
C ARG A 32 0.87 -2.60 -12.78
N LYS A 33 0.71 -1.32 -13.09
CA LYS A 33 1.80 -0.34 -13.05
C LYS A 33 2.39 -0.20 -11.65
N MET A 34 1.55 -0.18 -10.62
CA MET A 34 1.99 -0.15 -9.22
C MET A 34 2.72 -1.44 -8.82
N ALA A 35 2.27 -2.60 -9.29
CA ALA A 35 2.88 -3.90 -9.01
C ALA A 35 4.27 -4.07 -9.68
N GLU A 36 4.57 -3.28 -10.71
CA GLU A 36 5.89 -3.19 -11.34
C GLU A 36 6.86 -2.26 -10.58
N ASP A 37 6.36 -1.46 -9.63
CA ASP A 37 7.18 -0.56 -8.82
C ASP A 37 8.03 -1.35 -7.80
N LYS A 38 9.35 -1.11 -7.81
CA LYS A 38 10.30 -1.83 -6.96
C LYS A 38 10.07 -1.58 -5.47
N LEU A 39 9.69 -0.37 -5.09
CA LEU A 39 9.41 -0.03 -3.70
C LEU A 39 8.15 -0.74 -3.23
N PHE A 40 7.09 -0.73 -4.04
CA PHE A 40 5.88 -1.50 -3.75
C PHE A 40 6.17 -3.00 -3.57
N GLN A 41 6.95 -3.60 -4.47
CA GLN A 41 7.34 -5.00 -4.37
C GLN A 41 8.10 -5.29 -3.07
N GLU A 42 9.05 -4.44 -2.69
CA GLU A 42 9.84 -4.63 -1.48
C GLU A 42 8.99 -4.43 -0.21
N LEU A 43 8.08 -3.45 -0.20
CA LEU A 43 7.13 -3.24 0.89
C LEU A 43 6.22 -4.45 1.06
N VAL A 44 5.66 -4.99 -0.03
CA VAL A 44 4.84 -6.21 0.02
C VAL A 44 5.66 -7.37 0.58
N LYS A 45 6.88 -7.58 0.08
CA LYS A 45 7.78 -8.66 0.49
C LYS A 45 8.15 -8.63 1.97
N ARG A 46 8.30 -7.43 2.56
CA ARG A 46 8.65 -7.26 3.99
C ARG A 46 7.45 -7.15 4.92
N SER A 47 6.24 -7.03 4.37
CA SER A 47 5.01 -6.93 5.15
C SER A 47 4.40 -8.30 5.49
N SER A 48 3.35 -8.28 6.31
CA SER A 48 2.50 -9.45 6.56
C SER A 48 1.47 -9.70 5.44
N LEU A 49 1.52 -8.95 4.33
CA LEU A 49 0.58 -9.06 3.21
C LEU A 49 1.19 -9.80 2.02
N THR A 50 0.40 -10.69 1.42
CA THR A 50 0.70 -11.27 0.10
C THR A 50 0.32 -10.29 -1.02
N MET A 51 0.89 -10.46 -2.21
CA MET A 51 0.52 -9.66 -3.40
C MET A 51 -1.00 -9.66 -3.67
N LYS A 52 -1.64 -10.84 -3.55
CA LYS A 52 -3.10 -10.98 -3.73
C LYS A 52 -3.90 -10.20 -2.67
N GLN A 53 -3.38 -10.07 -1.46
CA GLN A 53 -4.01 -9.31 -0.38
C GLN A 53 -3.83 -7.80 -0.59
N ALA A 54 -2.64 -7.36 -1.00
CA ALA A 54 -2.36 -5.97 -1.35
C ALA A 54 -3.27 -5.50 -2.51
N GLU A 55 -3.38 -6.30 -3.58
CA GLU A 55 -4.30 -6.08 -4.69
C GLU A 55 -5.77 -5.96 -4.23
N THR A 56 -6.19 -6.88 -3.35
CA THR A 56 -7.56 -6.87 -2.83
C THR A 56 -7.87 -5.59 -2.03
N ILE A 57 -6.91 -5.11 -1.21
CA ILE A 57 -7.06 -3.86 -0.48
C ILE A 57 -7.11 -2.67 -1.45
N PHE A 58 -6.24 -2.66 -2.47
CA PHE A 58 -6.21 -1.60 -3.47
C PHE A 58 -7.59 -1.44 -4.14
N PHE A 59 -8.17 -2.52 -4.67
CA PHE A 59 -9.51 -2.45 -5.27
C PHE A 59 -10.61 -2.13 -4.27
N ASP A 60 -10.50 -2.61 -3.03
CA ASP A 60 -11.49 -2.29 -2.00
C ASP A 60 -11.49 -0.80 -1.63
N VAL A 61 -10.33 -0.15 -1.55
CA VAL A 61 -10.27 1.28 -1.23
C VAL A 61 -10.61 2.15 -2.44
N MET A 62 -10.09 1.81 -3.61
CA MET A 62 -10.30 2.59 -4.84
C MET A 62 -11.75 2.56 -5.31
N SER A 63 -12.48 1.46 -5.05
CA SER A 63 -13.89 1.32 -5.40
C SER A 63 -14.89 2.14 -4.57
N HIS A 64 -14.42 2.93 -3.60
CA HIS A 64 -15.24 3.90 -2.86
C HIS A 64 -14.85 5.34 -3.17
N ARG A 65 -13.86 5.55 -4.05
CA ARG A 65 -13.40 6.88 -4.46
C ARG A 65 -13.85 7.08 -5.92
N ASP A 66 -14.28 8.29 -6.26
CA ASP A 66 -14.90 8.70 -7.54
C ASP A 66 -16.45 8.68 -7.60
N GLY A 67 -17.13 8.63 -6.45
CA GLY A 67 -18.60 8.71 -6.39
C GLY A 67 -19.35 7.47 -6.93
N VAL A 68 -18.63 6.52 -7.51
CA VAL A 68 -19.10 5.19 -7.89
C VAL A 68 -18.69 4.22 -6.79
N THR A 69 -19.66 3.71 -6.03
CA THR A 69 -19.40 2.63 -5.08
C THR A 69 -19.57 1.29 -5.79
N LEU A 70 -18.48 0.60 -6.08
CA LEU A 70 -18.60 -0.75 -6.65
C LEU A 70 -19.10 -1.72 -5.59
N THR A 71 -19.99 -2.63 -5.98
CA THR A 71 -20.40 -3.73 -5.12
C THR A 71 -19.25 -4.71 -4.89
N ALA A 72 -19.34 -5.53 -3.84
CA ALA A 72 -18.37 -6.59 -3.59
C ALA A 72 -18.22 -7.56 -4.78
N GLU A 73 -19.27 -7.74 -5.58
CA GLU A 73 -19.27 -8.59 -6.76
C GLU A 73 -18.50 -7.94 -7.92
N GLN A 74 -18.70 -6.65 -8.16
CA GLN A 74 -17.93 -5.89 -9.15
C GLN A 74 -16.43 -5.86 -8.79
N ARG A 75 -16.09 -5.68 -7.52
CA ARG A 75 -14.68 -5.74 -7.05
C ARG A 75 -14.06 -7.14 -7.25
N ALA A 76 -14.85 -8.19 -7.03
CA ALA A 76 -14.42 -9.56 -7.28
C ALA A 76 -14.20 -9.83 -8.78
N ALA A 77 -15.08 -9.29 -9.64
CA ALA A 77 -14.94 -9.37 -11.08
C ALA A 77 -13.67 -8.66 -11.59
N LEU A 78 -13.33 -7.49 -11.05
CA LEU A 78 -12.07 -6.80 -11.37
C LEU A 78 -10.82 -7.64 -11.06
N ARG A 79 -10.90 -8.52 -10.05
CA ARG A 79 -9.85 -9.49 -9.68
C ARG A 79 -9.89 -10.79 -10.47
N GLY A 80 -10.92 -11.01 -11.29
CA GLY A 80 -11.16 -12.30 -11.93
C GLY A 80 -11.44 -13.44 -10.93
N VAL A 81 -12.06 -13.15 -9.78
CA VAL A 81 -12.39 -14.16 -8.75
C VAL A 81 -13.86 -14.11 -8.35
N THR A 82 -14.33 -15.16 -7.67
CA THR A 82 -15.68 -15.16 -7.08
C THR A 82 -15.79 -14.17 -5.93
N LYS A 83 -17.01 -13.65 -5.69
CA LYS A 83 -17.33 -12.79 -4.53
C LYS A 83 -16.85 -13.38 -3.21
N GLY A 84 -17.07 -14.67 -2.98
CA GLY A 84 -16.63 -15.35 -1.76
C GLY A 84 -15.10 -15.42 -1.63
N SER A 85 -14.38 -15.63 -2.74
CA SER A 85 -12.92 -15.59 -2.76
C SER A 85 -12.39 -14.20 -2.41
N PHE A 86 -12.95 -13.15 -3.03
CA PHE A 86 -12.59 -11.76 -2.76
C PHE A 86 -12.79 -11.39 -1.29
N ILE A 87 -13.96 -11.70 -0.72
CA ILE A 87 -14.28 -11.39 0.70
C ILE A 87 -13.32 -12.12 1.63
N ARG A 88 -13.01 -13.41 1.38
CA ARG A 88 -12.05 -14.15 2.21
C ARG A 88 -10.65 -13.55 2.15
N THR A 89 -10.16 -13.18 0.97
CA THR A 89 -8.85 -12.53 0.83
C THR A 89 -8.83 -11.17 1.55
N LYS A 90 -9.89 -10.36 1.40
CA LYS A 90 -10.03 -9.08 2.10
C LYS A 90 -9.95 -9.25 3.61
N GLN A 91 -10.74 -10.18 4.17
CA GLN A 91 -10.74 -10.44 5.60
C GLN A 91 -9.38 -10.94 6.09
N GLN A 92 -8.69 -11.77 5.32
CA GLN A 92 -7.35 -12.24 5.67
C GLN A 92 -6.33 -11.08 5.69
N ALA A 93 -6.41 -10.18 4.71
CA ALA A 93 -5.57 -8.99 4.66
C ALA A 93 -5.79 -8.10 5.89
N LEU A 94 -7.05 -7.81 6.23
CA LEU A 94 -7.41 -7.00 7.40
C LEU A 94 -6.96 -7.65 8.72
N ARG A 95 -7.06 -8.98 8.85
CA ARG A 95 -6.52 -9.71 10.02
C ARG A 95 -5.00 -9.58 10.14
N ASN A 96 -4.27 -9.64 9.01
CA ASN A 96 -2.82 -9.51 9.01
C ASN A 96 -2.37 -8.08 9.37
N ILE A 97 -3.08 -7.05 8.89
CA ILE A 97 -2.86 -5.64 9.27
C ILE A 97 -3.11 -5.46 10.76
N SER A 98 -4.27 -5.91 11.25
CA SER A 98 -4.64 -5.81 12.67
C SER A 98 -3.58 -6.47 13.55
N LYS A 99 -3.16 -7.70 13.23
CA LYS A 99 -2.07 -8.38 13.95
C LYS A 99 -0.77 -7.58 13.96
N ALA A 100 -0.34 -7.03 12.82
CA ALA A 100 0.89 -6.24 12.75
C ALA A 100 0.83 -4.99 13.65
N LEU A 101 -0.30 -4.28 13.65
CA LEU A 101 -0.52 -3.13 14.53
C LEU A 101 -0.51 -3.52 16.00
N PHE A 102 -1.24 -4.58 16.38
CA PHE A 102 -1.26 -5.08 17.77
C PHE A 102 0.10 -5.62 18.21
N THR A 103 0.91 -6.18 17.31
CA THR A 103 2.31 -6.55 17.60
C THR A 103 3.14 -5.32 17.93
N LEU A 104 3.04 -4.23 17.16
CA LEU A 104 3.76 -3.00 17.46
C LEU A 104 3.34 -2.41 18.82
N ILE A 105 2.02 -2.40 19.10
CA ILE A 105 1.49 -1.97 20.41
C ILE A 105 2.02 -2.86 21.53
N LEU A 106 2.03 -4.18 21.35
CA LEU A 106 2.55 -5.12 22.34
C LEU A 106 4.03 -4.89 22.63
N LEU A 107 4.86 -4.71 21.59
CA LEU A 107 6.28 -4.43 21.76
C LEU A 107 6.52 -3.11 22.50
N SER A 108 5.68 -2.10 22.24
CA SER A 108 5.72 -0.84 22.96
C SER A 108 5.32 -0.99 24.42
N TYR A 109 4.26 -1.76 24.69
CA TYR A 109 3.82 -2.10 26.06
C TYR A 109 4.92 -2.85 26.85
N LEU A 110 5.67 -3.74 26.19
CA LEU A 110 6.79 -4.47 26.79
C LEU A 110 8.06 -3.61 26.95
N GLY A 111 8.07 -2.37 26.47
CA GLY A 111 9.24 -1.49 26.50
C GLY A 111 10.36 -1.86 25.52
N LEU A 112 10.09 -2.75 24.56
CA LEU A 112 11.03 -3.18 23.51
C LEU A 112 11.13 -2.18 22.35
N VAL A 113 10.11 -1.32 22.22
CA VAL A 113 9.95 -0.31 21.19
C VAL A 113 9.51 0.97 21.89
N LYS A 114 10.29 2.04 21.82
CA LYS A 114 9.87 3.34 22.35
C LYS A 114 9.42 4.24 21.21
N LEU A 115 8.16 4.64 21.20
CA LEU A 115 7.72 5.80 20.43
C LEU A 115 8.20 7.02 21.24
N PRO A 116 9.29 7.72 20.84
CA PRO A 116 9.42 8.36 19.53
C PRO A 116 10.58 7.88 18.65
N GLU A 117 11.31 6.82 19.00
CA GLU A 117 12.39 6.25 18.17
C GLU A 117 11.88 5.80 16.79
N TYR A 118 10.56 5.63 16.64
CA TYR A 118 9.87 5.35 15.38
C TYR A 118 9.16 6.57 14.77
N GLN A 119 9.53 7.81 15.14
CA GLN A 119 9.04 9.01 14.46
C GLN A 119 9.31 9.00 12.96
N TRP A 120 10.38 8.33 12.53
CA TRP A 120 10.68 8.11 11.12
C TRP A 120 9.52 7.41 10.40
N PHE A 121 8.72 6.56 11.06
CA PHE A 121 7.56 5.92 10.46
C PHE A 121 6.48 6.96 10.08
N PHE A 122 6.16 7.87 11.00
CA PHE A 122 5.18 8.92 10.75
C PHE A 122 5.70 9.91 9.70
N ARG A 123 6.98 10.28 9.77
CA ARG A 123 7.63 11.17 8.79
C ARG A 123 7.68 10.56 7.40
N LEU A 124 7.99 9.27 7.30
CA LEU A 124 7.96 8.54 6.03
C LEU A 124 6.53 8.45 5.48
N SER A 125 5.53 8.23 6.33
CA SER A 125 4.12 8.24 5.93
C SER A 125 3.70 9.61 5.39
N GLU A 126 4.06 10.69 6.08
CA GLU A 126 3.82 12.08 5.66
C GLU A 126 4.51 12.38 4.33
N ALA A 127 5.77 11.97 4.16
CA ALA A 127 6.49 12.14 2.89
C ALA A 127 5.81 11.40 1.72
N PHE A 128 5.27 10.18 1.95
CA PHE A 128 4.44 9.50 0.95
C PHE A 128 3.17 10.28 0.60
N GLU A 129 2.50 10.87 1.59
CA GLU A 129 1.28 11.66 1.40
C GLU A 129 1.54 12.95 0.62
N GLU A 130 2.62 13.65 0.97
CA GLU A 130 3.08 14.89 0.33
C GLU A 130 3.74 14.66 -1.03
N ARG A 131 4.10 13.40 -1.34
CA ARG A 131 4.86 13.00 -2.52
C ARG A 131 6.29 13.55 -2.54
N ASP A 132 6.87 13.72 -1.36
CA ASP A 132 8.27 14.08 -1.21
C ASP A 132 9.14 12.84 -1.42
N TRP A 133 9.38 12.51 -2.70
CA TRP A 133 10.19 11.37 -3.10
C TRP A 133 11.67 11.52 -2.76
N GLU A 134 12.12 12.74 -2.49
CA GLU A 134 13.48 13.00 -2.02
C GLU A 134 13.59 12.58 -0.56
N ALA A 135 12.67 13.03 0.30
CA ALA A 135 12.59 12.60 1.69
C ALA A 135 12.37 11.09 1.81
N VAL A 136 11.46 10.49 1.04
CA VAL A 136 11.25 9.03 1.02
C VAL A 136 12.56 8.31 0.68
N ARG A 137 13.31 8.78 -0.33
CA ARG A 137 14.58 8.16 -0.71
C ARG A 137 15.62 8.27 0.40
N GLU A 138 15.74 9.44 1.00
CA GLU A 138 16.67 9.68 2.10
C GLU A 138 16.39 8.73 3.28
N PHE A 139 15.11 8.64 3.69
CA PHE A 139 14.69 7.71 4.74
C PHE A 139 14.99 6.26 4.41
N LEU A 140 14.62 5.78 3.22
CA LEU A 140 14.86 4.39 2.84
C LEU A 140 16.35 4.05 2.77
N THR A 141 17.19 4.98 2.27
CA THR A 141 18.64 4.78 2.22
C THR A 141 19.25 4.73 3.63
N SER A 142 18.72 5.52 4.58
CA SER A 142 19.17 5.50 5.97
C SER A 142 18.84 4.20 6.72
N LEU A 143 17.84 3.43 6.24
CA LEU A 143 17.41 2.15 6.83
C LEU A 143 18.16 0.94 6.25
N GLU A 144 18.93 1.12 5.17
CA GLU A 144 19.78 0.09 4.55
C GLU A 144 21.20 0.02 5.15
N GLY A 145 21.46 0.78 6.23
CA GLY A 145 22.73 0.78 6.97
C GLY A 145 23.06 -0.51 7.69
#